data_AF-A0AAW5LE37-F1
#
_entry.id   AF-A0AAW5LE37-F1
#
_cell.length_a   1.000
_cell.length_b   1.000
_cell.length_c   1.000
_cell.angle_alpha   90.00
_cell.angle_beta   90.00
_cell.angle_gamma   90.00
#
_symmetry.space_group_name_H-M   'P 1'
#
loop_
_entity.id
_entity.type
_entity.pdbx_description
1 polymer ?
#
loop_
_entity_poly.entity_id
_entity_poly.type
_entity_poly.pdbx_seq_one_letter_code
_entity_poly.pdbx_strand_id
1 'polypeptide(L)'
;MFKKLIIVLLFLSFPFLSFASSCISDKEYENIRAGLATEKDFYSSVPNMVSCEKQNQLSYLICNDKKMKDAMMLLSIGFIYAYENATHTPVADYSTYNNDFRDWLNNLLSKEKDQSVAMRKLCYIIKTETWNSFGDSHYYEPITSHEVISSKINKNGAVIDTLSRIIYLGKSCDANLSGEEKIKHIWYNDGNQFVIAQFDKSNNLKELYRFNYDEKVAKLNCKKPSE
;
A
#
# COMPACT_ATOMS: atom_id res chain seq x y z
N MET A 1 -60.51 13.27 3.41
CA MET A 1 -59.67 12.61 2.39
C MET A 1 -59.10 13.69 1.47
N PHE A 2 -57.88 14.13 1.70
CA PHE A 2 -56.90 14.52 0.68
C PHE A 2 -55.60 14.83 1.43
N LYS A 3 -54.59 14.01 1.11
CA LYS A 3 -53.31 13.90 1.79
C LYS A 3 -52.56 15.23 1.73
N LYS A 4 -52.09 15.70 2.88
CA LYS A 4 -50.97 16.64 2.98
C LYS A 4 -49.76 15.97 2.34
N LEU A 5 -49.38 16.41 1.15
CA LEU A 5 -48.10 16.08 0.53
C LEU A 5 -47.29 17.37 0.44
N ILE A 6 -46.77 17.83 1.59
CA ILE A 6 -45.69 18.80 1.58
C ILE A 6 -44.41 17.96 1.46
N ILE A 7 -43.82 18.05 0.28
CA ILE A 7 -42.57 17.41 -0.11
C ILE A 7 -41.47 17.93 0.81
N VAL A 8 -41.04 17.09 1.74
CA VAL A 8 -39.77 17.25 2.44
C VAL A 8 -38.68 16.94 1.43
N LEU A 9 -38.23 17.97 0.70
CA LEU A 9 -36.99 17.97 -0.08
C LEU A 9 -35.81 18.06 0.90
N LEU A 10 -35.61 16.98 1.63
CA LEU A 10 -34.49 16.72 2.53
C LEU A 10 -34.02 15.29 2.27
N PHE A 11 -33.69 15.04 1.02
CA PHE A 11 -32.98 13.83 0.63
C PHE A 11 -31.83 14.23 -0.30
N LEU A 12 -30.63 13.99 0.23
CA LEU A 12 -29.41 13.74 -0.52
C LEU A 12 -28.65 14.99 -1.01
N SER A 13 -28.29 15.87 -0.07
CA SER A 13 -26.87 16.20 0.00
C SER A 13 -26.13 14.92 0.39
N PHE A 14 -25.92 14.03 -0.59
CA PHE A 14 -24.79 13.12 -0.50
C PHE A 14 -23.60 14.00 -0.11
N PRO A 15 -22.87 13.74 0.97
CA PRO A 15 -21.52 14.26 1.00
C PRO A 15 -20.95 13.72 -0.31
N PHE A 16 -20.57 14.63 -1.22
CA PHE A 16 -19.62 14.27 -2.25
C PHE A 16 -18.58 13.46 -1.49
N LEU A 17 -18.49 12.17 -1.80
CA LEU A 17 -17.41 11.34 -1.33
C LEU A 17 -16.19 12.15 -1.76
N SER A 18 -15.58 12.84 -0.80
CA SER A 18 -14.32 13.50 -1.00
C SER A 18 -13.45 12.34 -1.40
N PHE A 19 -13.23 12.17 -2.70
CA PHE A 19 -12.27 11.23 -3.22
C PHE A 19 -11.04 11.43 -2.36
N ALA A 20 -10.62 10.37 -1.69
CA ALA A 20 -9.49 10.40 -0.78
C ALA A 20 -8.40 11.20 -1.50
N SER A 21 -8.02 12.33 -0.92
CA SER A 21 -6.91 13.14 -1.42
C SER A 21 -5.80 12.17 -1.80
N SER A 22 -5.23 12.32 -3.00
CA SER A 22 -3.98 11.66 -3.41
C SER A 22 -3.11 11.37 -2.18
N CYS A 23 -2.75 10.10 -1.97
CA CYS A 23 -1.84 9.72 -0.87
C CYS A 23 -0.39 10.23 -1.07
N ILE A 24 -0.18 10.96 -2.16
CA ILE A 24 1.06 11.64 -2.52
C ILE A 24 0.91 13.11 -2.11
N SER A 25 1.75 13.51 -1.16
CA SER A 25 1.83 14.91 -0.71
C SER A 25 2.33 15.83 -1.83
N ASP A 26 2.18 17.14 -1.68
CA ASP A 26 2.71 18.09 -2.67
C ASP A 26 4.24 17.98 -2.80
N LYS A 27 4.93 17.81 -1.68
CA LYS A 27 6.39 17.62 -1.63
C LYS A 27 6.83 16.34 -2.34
N GLU A 28 6.17 15.22 -2.06
CA GLU A 28 6.44 13.95 -2.77
C GLU A 28 6.19 14.11 -4.27
N TYR A 29 5.11 14.82 -4.64
CA TYR A 29 4.80 15.05 -6.05
C TYR A 29 5.81 15.95 -6.75
N GLU A 30 6.40 16.94 -6.08
CA GLU A 30 7.52 17.71 -6.61
C GLU A 30 8.73 16.82 -6.91
N ASN A 31 9.08 15.93 -5.98
CA ASN A 31 10.18 14.98 -6.17
C ASN A 31 9.89 14.01 -7.33
N ILE A 32 8.66 13.50 -7.45
CA ILE A 32 8.25 12.64 -8.56
C ILE A 32 8.42 13.34 -9.90
N ARG A 33 7.98 14.60 -10.01
CA ARG A 33 8.13 15.38 -11.25
C ARG A 33 9.59 15.61 -11.61
N ALA A 34 10.44 15.86 -10.60
CA ALA A 34 11.88 15.99 -10.81
C ALA A 34 12.48 14.67 -11.32
N GLY A 35 12.13 13.53 -10.70
CA GLY A 35 12.54 12.20 -11.16
C GLY A 35 12.16 11.93 -12.61
N LEU A 36 10.88 12.14 -12.96
CA LEU A 36 10.41 11.98 -14.33
C LEU A 36 11.16 12.86 -15.33
N ALA A 37 11.57 14.07 -14.94
CA ALA A 37 12.36 14.94 -15.80
C ALA A 37 13.79 14.43 -15.99
N THR A 38 14.43 13.93 -14.92
CA THR A 38 15.78 13.35 -14.96
C THR A 38 15.83 12.08 -15.82
N GLU A 39 14.85 11.20 -15.67
CA GLU A 39 14.83 9.90 -16.36
C GLU A 39 14.39 9.99 -17.83
N LYS A 40 13.86 11.14 -18.25
CA LYS A 40 13.26 11.33 -19.57
C LYS A 40 14.22 10.98 -20.72
N ASP A 41 15.49 11.35 -20.60
CA ASP A 41 16.45 11.18 -21.69
C ASP A 41 16.79 9.70 -21.95
N PHE A 42 16.69 8.85 -20.91
CA PHE A 42 16.98 7.42 -20.99
C PHE A 42 15.72 6.58 -21.20
N TYR A 43 14.59 6.99 -20.62
CA TYR A 43 13.38 6.17 -20.50
C TYR A 43 12.14 6.79 -21.16
N SER A 44 12.30 7.71 -22.11
CA SER A 44 11.18 8.38 -22.80
C SER A 44 10.19 7.45 -23.51
N SER A 45 10.63 6.26 -23.92
CA SER A 45 9.80 5.25 -24.60
C SER A 45 9.07 4.31 -23.65
N VAL A 46 9.36 4.35 -22.35
CA VAL A 46 8.66 3.55 -21.34
C VAL A 46 7.21 4.02 -21.24
N PRO A 47 6.21 3.16 -21.50
CA PRO A 47 4.83 3.55 -21.29
C PRO A 47 4.49 3.48 -19.81
N ASN A 48 3.50 4.27 -19.40
CA ASN A 48 2.86 4.08 -18.11
C ASN A 48 2.18 2.70 -18.11
N MET A 49 2.50 1.87 -17.12
CA MET A 49 1.91 0.53 -17.01
C MET A 49 0.38 0.58 -16.86
N VAL A 50 -0.20 1.71 -16.45
CA VAL A 50 -1.64 1.92 -16.34
C VAL A 50 -2.18 2.59 -17.60
N SER A 51 -3.07 1.88 -18.31
CA SER A 51 -3.83 2.45 -19.42
C SER A 51 -5.18 2.98 -18.94
N CYS A 52 -5.43 4.27 -19.18
CA CYS A 52 -6.71 4.94 -18.85
C CYS A 52 -7.84 4.66 -19.82
N GLU A 53 -7.57 3.94 -20.91
CA GLU A 53 -8.60 3.43 -21.82
C GLU A 53 -9.25 2.15 -21.28
N LYS A 54 -8.55 1.44 -20.37
CA LYS A 54 -9.11 0.27 -19.70
C LYS A 54 -10.07 0.71 -18.61
N GLN A 55 -11.16 -0.05 -18.45
CA GLN A 55 -12.14 0.14 -17.38
C GLN A 55 -11.97 -0.95 -16.31
N ASN A 56 -10.93 -0.83 -15.49
CA ASN A 56 -10.65 -1.76 -14.40
C ASN A 56 -10.40 -1.00 -13.08
N GLN A 57 -10.26 -1.74 -11.97
CA GLN A 57 -10.14 -1.13 -10.65
C GLN A 57 -8.89 -0.25 -10.54
N LEU A 58 -7.78 -0.70 -11.14
CA LEU A 58 -6.52 0.04 -11.13
C LEU A 58 -6.65 1.38 -11.89
N SER A 59 -7.22 1.36 -13.10
CA SER A 59 -7.41 2.59 -13.88
C SER A 59 -8.38 3.56 -13.21
N TYR A 60 -9.45 3.07 -12.58
CA TYR A 60 -10.39 3.90 -11.81
C TYR A 60 -9.71 4.70 -10.69
N LEU A 61 -8.79 4.06 -9.95
CA LEU A 61 -8.08 4.71 -8.84
C LEU A 61 -7.02 5.72 -9.30
N ILE A 62 -6.43 5.52 -10.48
CA ILE A 62 -5.28 6.30 -10.93
C ILE A 62 -5.67 7.40 -11.93
N CYS A 63 -6.52 7.12 -12.91
CA CYS A 63 -6.60 7.92 -14.13
C CYS A 63 -7.21 9.32 -13.97
N ASN A 64 -7.92 9.56 -12.87
CA ASN A 64 -8.48 10.86 -12.53
C ASN A 64 -7.59 11.69 -11.60
N ASP A 65 -6.45 11.13 -11.16
CA ASP A 65 -5.52 11.79 -10.25
C ASP A 65 -4.14 11.92 -10.92
N LYS A 66 -3.77 13.16 -11.26
CA LYS A 66 -2.50 13.44 -11.93
C LYS A 66 -1.30 12.98 -11.11
N LYS A 67 -1.33 13.15 -9.78
CA LYS A 67 -0.20 12.74 -8.92
C LYS A 67 -0.02 11.23 -8.97
N MET A 68 -1.11 10.49 -8.88
CA MET A 68 -1.10 9.02 -8.99
C MET A 68 -0.64 8.55 -10.37
N LYS A 69 -1.07 9.22 -11.45
CA LYS A 69 -0.60 8.88 -12.82
C LYS A 69 0.90 9.05 -12.96
N ASP A 70 1.43 10.19 -12.52
CA ASP A 70 2.86 10.49 -12.59
C ASP A 70 3.67 9.53 -11.69
N ALA A 71 3.14 9.18 -10.52
CA ALA A 71 3.77 8.19 -9.64
C ALA A 71 3.84 6.80 -10.25
N MET A 72 2.77 6.36 -10.91
CA MET A 72 2.76 5.08 -11.65
C MET A 72 3.69 5.12 -12.86
N MET A 73 3.83 6.27 -13.52
CA MET A 73 4.82 6.46 -14.59
C MET A 73 6.24 6.31 -14.03
N LEU A 74 6.54 6.97 -12.92
CA LEU A 74 7.86 6.88 -12.28
C LEU A 74 8.17 5.46 -11.84
N LEU A 75 7.19 4.74 -11.28
CA LEU A 75 7.35 3.32 -10.95
C LEU A 75 7.57 2.45 -12.20
N SER A 76 6.89 2.75 -13.31
CA SER A 76 7.07 2.03 -14.58
C SER A 76 8.50 2.14 -15.10
N ILE A 77 9.07 3.35 -15.00
CA ILE A 77 10.49 3.62 -15.28
C ILE A 77 11.38 2.88 -14.28
N GLY A 78 11.05 2.99 -12.99
CA GLY A 78 11.82 2.38 -11.90
C GLY A 78 12.07 0.89 -12.09
N PHE A 79 11.06 0.10 -12.47
CA PHE A 79 11.27 -1.34 -12.70
C PHE A 79 12.22 -1.64 -13.86
N ILE A 80 12.16 -0.87 -14.94
CA ILE A 80 13.07 -1.04 -16.08
C ILE A 80 14.47 -0.61 -15.66
N TYR A 81 14.62 0.56 -15.03
CA TYR A 81 15.88 1.05 -14.49
C TYR A 81 16.54 0.01 -13.57
N ALA A 82 15.80 -0.52 -12.60
CA ALA A 82 16.29 -1.50 -11.64
C ALA A 82 16.81 -2.77 -12.35
N TYR A 83 16.06 -3.28 -13.32
CA TYR A 83 16.45 -4.44 -14.10
C TYR A 83 17.68 -4.19 -14.96
N GLU A 84 17.69 -3.11 -15.74
CA GLU A 84 18.80 -2.80 -16.64
C GLU A 84 20.08 -2.50 -15.86
N ASN A 85 19.97 -1.85 -14.70
CA ASN A 85 21.11 -1.59 -13.84
C ASN A 85 21.62 -2.87 -13.16
N ALA A 86 20.73 -3.76 -12.71
CA ALA A 86 21.14 -5.03 -12.07
C ALA A 86 21.73 -6.04 -13.06
N THR A 87 21.23 -6.05 -14.29
CA THR A 87 21.62 -7.06 -15.32
C THR A 87 22.60 -6.51 -16.35
N HIS A 88 22.82 -5.20 -16.38
CA HIS A 88 23.56 -4.49 -17.43
C HIS A 88 23.06 -4.82 -18.85
N THR A 89 21.76 -5.13 -18.98
CA THR A 89 21.14 -5.57 -20.23
C THR A 89 19.87 -4.76 -20.47
N PRO A 90 19.71 -4.11 -21.65
CA PRO A 90 18.48 -3.40 -21.99
C PRO A 90 17.27 -4.32 -22.00
N VAL A 91 16.12 -3.84 -21.53
CA VAL A 91 14.86 -4.59 -21.72
C VAL A 91 14.48 -4.58 -23.19
N ALA A 92 14.14 -5.76 -23.73
CA ALA A 92 13.84 -5.92 -25.16
C ALA A 92 12.54 -5.23 -25.59
N ASP A 93 11.52 -5.22 -24.73
CA ASP A 93 10.22 -4.59 -25.00
C ASP A 93 9.66 -3.91 -23.74
N TYR A 94 9.80 -2.60 -23.68
CA TYR A 94 9.25 -1.78 -22.59
C TYR A 94 7.72 -1.81 -22.54
N SER A 95 7.04 -2.11 -23.64
CA SER A 95 5.57 -2.04 -23.72
C SER A 95 4.86 -3.13 -22.93
N THR A 96 5.51 -4.29 -22.79
CA THR A 96 4.96 -5.44 -22.07
C THR A 96 5.67 -5.74 -20.77
N TYR A 97 6.84 -5.14 -20.52
CA TYR A 97 7.69 -5.48 -19.37
C TYR A 97 6.95 -5.43 -18.03
N ASN A 98 6.13 -4.40 -17.82
CA ASN A 98 5.41 -4.17 -16.56
C ASN A 98 4.03 -4.86 -16.49
N ASN A 99 3.68 -5.73 -17.46
CA ASN A 99 2.35 -6.33 -17.54
C ASN A 99 2.02 -7.21 -16.33
N ASP A 100 2.94 -8.07 -15.91
CA ASP A 100 2.70 -9.02 -14.82
C ASP A 100 2.44 -8.29 -13.49
N PHE A 101 3.22 -7.24 -13.21
CA PHE A 101 3.03 -6.42 -12.03
C PHE A 101 1.71 -5.64 -12.08
N ARG A 102 1.37 -5.04 -13.23
CA ARG A 102 0.07 -4.39 -13.45
C ARG A 102 -1.09 -5.35 -13.21
N ASP A 103 -1.00 -6.57 -13.73
CA ASP A 103 -2.06 -7.56 -13.65
C ASP A 103 -2.21 -8.08 -12.21
N TRP A 104 -1.09 -8.26 -11.49
CA TRP A 104 -1.08 -8.53 -10.06
C TRP A 104 -1.74 -7.40 -9.25
N LEU A 105 -1.38 -6.14 -9.50
CA LEU A 105 -1.99 -4.97 -8.86
C LEU A 105 -3.50 -4.93 -9.09
N ASN A 106 -3.93 -5.10 -10.34
CA ASN A 106 -5.35 -5.08 -10.67
C ASN A 106 -6.12 -6.22 -9.97
N ASN A 107 -5.54 -7.42 -9.92
CA ASN A 107 -6.12 -8.56 -9.19
C ASN A 107 -6.21 -8.30 -7.69
N LEU A 108 -5.17 -7.74 -7.08
CA LEU A 108 -5.14 -7.37 -5.66
C LEU A 108 -6.27 -6.38 -5.35
N LEU A 109 -6.33 -5.28 -6.11
CA LEU A 109 -7.28 -4.20 -5.85
C LEU A 109 -8.73 -4.61 -6.14
N SER A 110 -8.96 -5.49 -7.13
CA SER A 110 -10.31 -5.99 -7.46
C SER A 110 -10.96 -6.81 -6.33
N LYS A 111 -10.16 -7.31 -5.38
CA LYS A 111 -10.64 -8.07 -4.22
C LYS A 111 -11.02 -7.19 -3.04
N GLU A 112 -10.64 -5.91 -3.07
CA GLU A 112 -10.93 -4.95 -2.01
C GLU A 112 -12.33 -4.36 -2.22
N LYS A 113 -13.19 -4.53 -1.21
CA LYS A 113 -14.55 -3.97 -1.21
C LYS A 113 -14.57 -2.48 -0.85
N ASP A 114 -13.61 -2.05 -0.03
CA ASP A 114 -13.47 -0.67 0.42
C ASP A 114 -12.43 0.04 -0.45
N GLN A 115 -12.88 1.09 -1.16
CA GLN A 115 -12.01 1.88 -2.03
C GLN A 115 -10.90 2.60 -1.26
N SER A 116 -11.13 2.97 0.01
CA SER A 116 -10.12 3.61 0.85
C SER A 116 -9.00 2.64 1.22
N VAL A 117 -9.35 1.37 1.47
CA VAL A 117 -8.37 0.29 1.70
C VAL A 117 -7.61 -0.01 0.41
N ALA A 118 -8.31 -0.11 -0.73
CA ALA A 118 -7.68 -0.30 -2.04
C ALA A 118 -6.68 0.82 -2.35
N MET A 119 -7.06 2.09 -2.14
CA MET A 119 -6.19 3.24 -2.33
C MET A 119 -4.98 3.18 -1.40
N ARG A 120 -5.16 2.92 -0.10
CA ARG A 120 -4.04 2.75 0.85
C ARG A 120 -3.04 1.69 0.42
N LYS A 121 -3.53 0.50 -0.01
CA LYS A 121 -2.68 -0.58 -0.54
C LYS A 121 -1.91 -0.15 -1.77
N LEU A 122 -2.59 0.44 -2.74
CA LEU A 122 -1.96 0.94 -3.96
C LEU A 122 -0.86 1.97 -3.64
N CYS A 123 -1.16 2.91 -2.76
CA CYS A 123 -0.22 3.94 -2.33
C CYS A 123 1.02 3.36 -1.65
N TYR A 124 0.83 2.45 -0.71
CA TYR A 124 1.93 1.78 -0.03
C TYR A 124 2.80 1.03 -1.03
N ILE A 125 2.21 0.25 -1.95
CA ILE A 125 2.93 -0.48 -2.98
C ILE A 125 3.72 0.46 -3.89
N ILE A 126 3.11 1.54 -4.39
CA ILE A 126 3.80 2.51 -5.25
C ILE A 126 5.03 3.08 -4.55
N LYS A 127 4.88 3.52 -3.29
CA LYS A 127 5.98 4.11 -2.53
C LYS A 127 7.08 3.09 -2.28
N THR A 128 6.74 1.88 -1.82
CA THR A 128 7.71 0.82 -1.51
C THR A 128 8.45 0.36 -2.75
N GLU A 129 7.74 0.04 -3.85
CA GLU A 129 8.40 -0.50 -5.05
C GLU A 129 9.20 0.55 -5.80
N THR A 130 8.80 1.82 -5.76
CA THR A 130 9.63 2.90 -6.33
C THR A 130 10.93 3.04 -5.54
N TRP A 131 10.86 3.00 -4.20
CA TRP A 131 12.06 3.00 -3.37
C TRP A 131 12.96 1.80 -3.71
N ASN A 132 12.41 0.58 -3.73
CA ASN A 132 13.17 -0.62 -4.08
C ASN A 132 13.85 -0.52 -5.46
N SER A 133 13.19 0.13 -6.41
CA SER A 133 13.67 0.26 -7.79
C SER A 133 14.87 1.21 -7.91
N PHE A 134 14.83 2.36 -7.24
CA PHE A 134 15.87 3.37 -7.34
C PHE A 134 16.96 3.24 -6.26
N GLY A 135 16.69 2.50 -5.17
CA GLY A 135 17.65 2.22 -4.11
C GLY A 135 17.80 3.33 -3.06
N ASP A 136 16.96 4.37 -3.10
CA ASP A 136 17.03 5.50 -2.18
C ASP A 136 15.65 6.14 -1.90
N SER A 137 15.60 6.94 -0.84
CA SER A 137 14.37 7.58 -0.36
C SER A 137 14.13 8.97 -0.99
N HIS A 138 14.56 9.20 -2.24
CA HIS A 138 14.48 10.55 -2.83
C HIS A 138 13.05 10.97 -3.18
N TYR A 139 12.19 10.04 -3.57
CA TYR A 139 10.87 10.37 -4.13
C TYR A 139 9.75 10.47 -3.08
N TYR A 140 9.84 9.68 -2.02
CA TYR A 140 8.79 9.54 -1.02
C TYR A 140 9.31 9.73 0.39
N GLU A 141 8.43 10.20 1.28
CA GLU A 141 8.78 10.27 2.70
C GLU A 141 8.90 8.86 3.30
N PRO A 142 9.72 8.68 4.35
CA PRO A 142 9.89 7.38 4.98
C PRO A 142 8.55 6.78 5.41
N ILE A 143 8.34 5.52 5.07
CA ILE A 143 7.16 4.77 5.44
C ILE A 143 7.22 4.46 6.94
N THR A 144 6.28 5.03 7.70
CA THR A 144 6.20 4.85 9.16
C THR A 144 5.21 3.76 9.59
N SER A 145 4.29 3.37 8.69
CA SER A 145 3.36 2.27 8.91
C SER A 145 3.19 1.47 7.63
N HIS A 146 3.26 0.15 7.78
CA HIS A 146 3.14 -0.78 6.68
C HIS A 146 1.69 -1.13 6.39
N GLU A 147 1.42 -1.65 5.20
CA GLU A 147 0.07 -2.04 4.80
C GLU A 147 -0.08 -3.56 4.77
N VAL A 148 -1.25 -4.07 5.15
CA VAL A 148 -1.57 -5.49 5.03
C VAL A 148 -1.96 -5.76 3.58
N ILE A 149 -1.04 -6.29 2.78
CA ILE A 149 -1.31 -6.66 1.39
C ILE A 149 -2.29 -7.83 1.36
N SER A 150 -2.00 -8.88 2.14
CA SER A 150 -2.89 -10.01 2.29
C SER A 150 -2.81 -10.61 3.70
N SER A 151 -3.90 -11.26 4.10
CA SER A 151 -4.01 -11.94 5.39
C SER A 151 -4.70 -13.30 5.23
N LYS A 152 -4.19 -14.31 5.94
CA LYS A 152 -4.77 -15.65 6.00
C LYS A 152 -4.87 -16.11 7.45
N ILE A 153 -6.09 -16.45 7.89
CA ILE A 153 -6.36 -16.89 9.25
C ILE A 153 -6.49 -18.40 9.32
N ASN A 154 -5.99 -18.97 10.40
CA ASN A 154 -6.20 -20.37 10.75
C ASN A 154 -6.55 -20.52 12.25
N LYS A 155 -6.62 -21.76 12.74
CA LYS A 155 -6.99 -22.05 14.13
C LYS A 155 -6.01 -21.50 15.17
N ASN A 156 -4.74 -21.26 14.80
CA ASN A 156 -3.67 -20.86 15.71
C ASN A 156 -3.35 -19.34 15.64
N GLY A 157 -3.75 -18.66 14.57
CA GLY A 157 -3.37 -17.26 14.36
C GLY A 157 -3.66 -16.76 12.95
N ALA A 158 -2.89 -15.76 12.51
CA ALA A 158 -2.92 -15.19 11.18
C ALA A 158 -1.51 -15.13 10.56
N VAL A 159 -1.42 -15.37 9.26
CA VAL A 159 -0.25 -15.01 8.45
C VAL A 159 -0.60 -13.74 7.70
N ILE A 160 0.30 -12.77 7.74
CA ILE A 160 0.16 -11.44 7.16
C ILE A 160 1.32 -11.22 6.20
N ASP A 161 1.01 -10.72 5.03
CA ASP A 161 1.98 -10.27 4.04
C ASP A 161 1.90 -8.74 3.98
N THR A 162 3.00 -8.05 4.29
CA THR A 162 3.13 -6.59 4.23
C THR A 162 3.95 -6.09 3.04
N LEU A 163 4.04 -6.89 1.96
CA LEU A 163 4.92 -6.72 0.79
C LEU A 163 6.39 -6.96 1.12
N SER A 164 6.92 -6.29 2.14
CA SER A 164 8.32 -6.37 2.53
C SER A 164 8.63 -7.53 3.47
N ARG A 165 7.61 -8.10 4.14
CA ARG A 165 7.79 -9.12 5.16
C ARG A 165 6.55 -9.99 5.33
N ILE A 166 6.79 -11.27 5.62
CA ILE A 166 5.76 -12.19 6.10
C ILE A 166 5.80 -12.24 7.63
N ILE A 167 4.63 -12.08 8.24
CA ILE A 167 4.46 -11.97 9.69
C ILE A 167 3.43 -13.02 10.13
N TYR A 168 3.78 -13.84 11.11
CA TYR A 168 2.84 -14.71 11.80
C TYR A 168 2.42 -14.09 13.13
N LEU A 169 1.12 -13.95 13.33
CA LEU A 169 0.50 -13.45 14.57
C LEU A 169 -0.25 -14.60 15.25
N GLY A 170 0.22 -15.05 16.41
CA GLY A 170 -0.42 -16.10 17.19
C GLY A 170 -1.61 -15.59 18.01
N LYS A 171 -2.59 -16.46 18.27
CA LYS A 171 -3.69 -16.20 19.21
C LYS A 171 -3.23 -15.99 20.66
N SER A 172 -2.04 -16.48 20.99
CA SER A 172 -1.33 -16.24 22.25
C SER A 172 -0.65 -14.86 22.30
N CYS A 173 -0.86 -14.01 21.29
CA CYS A 173 -0.28 -12.68 21.16
C CYS A 173 1.25 -12.67 20.98
N ASP A 174 1.84 -13.81 20.65
CA ASP A 174 3.20 -13.93 20.11
C ASP A 174 3.24 -13.58 18.63
N ALA A 175 4.34 -12.98 18.19
CA ALA A 175 4.60 -12.71 16.79
C ALA A 175 5.92 -13.32 16.34
N ASN A 176 5.92 -13.83 15.12
CA ASN A 176 7.11 -14.33 14.45
C ASN A 176 7.23 -13.64 13.09
N LEU A 177 8.41 -13.09 12.83
CA LEU A 177 8.71 -12.34 11.62
C LEU A 177 9.67 -13.20 10.80
N SER A 178 9.40 -13.34 9.50
CA SER A 178 10.27 -14.09 8.60
C SER A 178 11.71 -13.56 8.66
N GLY A 179 12.68 -14.45 8.93
CA GLY A 179 14.08 -14.11 9.13
C GLY A 179 14.48 -13.78 10.58
N GLU A 180 13.53 -13.72 11.51
CA GLU A 180 13.74 -13.38 12.92
C GLU A 180 13.10 -14.43 13.86
N GLU A 181 13.06 -15.70 13.46
CA GLU A 181 12.27 -16.75 14.13
C GLU A 181 12.73 -17.07 15.56
N LYS A 182 13.97 -16.70 15.89
CA LYS A 182 14.56 -16.91 17.22
C LYS A 182 14.26 -15.76 18.19
N ILE A 183 13.70 -14.66 17.69
CA ILE A 183 13.42 -13.47 18.49
C ILE A 183 11.97 -13.54 18.97
N LYS A 184 11.78 -13.40 20.28
CA LYS A 184 10.44 -13.36 20.87
C LYS A 184 9.86 -11.97 20.70
N HIS A 185 8.82 -11.88 19.87
CA HIS A 185 8.01 -10.69 19.73
C HIS A 185 6.60 -10.95 20.28
N ILE A 186 5.95 -9.86 20.66
CA ILE A 186 4.51 -9.85 20.92
C ILE A 186 3.84 -8.99 19.87
N TRP A 187 2.54 -9.17 19.70
CA TRP A 187 1.73 -8.25 18.95
C TRP A 187 0.45 -7.87 19.68
N TYR A 188 -0.06 -6.69 19.35
CA TYR A 188 -1.35 -6.22 19.84
C TYR A 188 -2.00 -5.26 18.83
N ASN A 189 -3.29 -5.04 19.00
CA ASN A 189 -4.04 -3.99 18.31
C ASN A 189 -4.23 -2.81 19.27
N ASP A 190 -3.77 -1.62 18.88
CA ASP A 190 -3.91 -0.40 19.68
C ASP A 190 -5.21 0.37 19.43
N GLY A 191 -6.09 -0.18 18.59
CA GLY A 191 -7.36 0.41 18.16
C GLY A 191 -7.29 1.03 16.77
N ASN A 192 -6.10 1.44 16.32
CA ASN A 192 -5.87 2.02 15.00
C ASN A 192 -5.03 1.11 14.11
N GLN A 193 -4.00 0.49 14.68
CA GLN A 193 -3.00 -0.31 13.98
C GLN A 193 -2.63 -1.56 14.78
N PHE A 194 -2.03 -2.51 14.08
CA PHE A 194 -1.32 -3.60 14.71
C PHE A 194 0.12 -3.18 14.99
N VAL A 195 0.60 -3.56 16.16
CA VAL A 195 1.94 -3.24 16.65
C VAL A 195 2.64 -4.54 17.00
N ILE A 196 3.88 -4.67 16.51
CA ILE A 196 4.82 -5.69 16.96
C ILE A 196 5.79 -5.01 17.92
N ALA A 197 5.97 -5.62 19.07
CA ALA A 197 6.82 -5.12 20.12
C ALA A 197 7.66 -6.22 20.76
N GLN A 198 8.66 -5.80 21.53
CA GLN A 198 9.54 -6.66 22.28
C GLN A 198 9.81 -6.03 23.65
N PHE A 199 9.92 -6.87 24.69
CA PHE A 199 10.41 -6.42 25.98
C PHE A 199 11.93 -6.29 25.97
N ASP A 200 12.45 -5.16 26.42
CA ASP A 200 13.88 -4.98 26.64
C ASP A 200 14.37 -5.74 27.91
N LYS A 201 15.67 -5.67 28.19
CA LYS A 201 16.26 -6.32 29.37
C LYS A 201 15.72 -5.79 30.71
N SER A 202 15.13 -4.60 30.70
CA SER A 202 14.54 -3.92 31.84
C SER A 202 13.02 -4.11 31.91
N ASN A 203 12.47 -5.01 31.10
CA ASN A 203 11.04 -5.31 30.99
C ASN A 203 10.18 -4.13 30.48
N ASN A 204 10.78 -3.15 29.80
CA ASN A 204 10.03 -2.11 29.11
C ASN A 204 9.62 -2.58 27.72
N LEU A 205 8.39 -2.26 27.32
CA LEU A 205 7.89 -2.64 26.02
C LEU A 205 8.36 -1.66 24.93
N LYS A 206 9.18 -2.15 24.00
CA LYS A 206 9.65 -1.40 22.84
C LYS A 206 8.88 -1.79 21.60
N GLU A 207 8.23 -0.82 20.95
CA GLU A 207 7.57 -1.01 19.66
C GLU A 207 8.62 -1.05 18.54
N LEU A 208 8.45 -2.01 17.63
CA LEU A 208 9.42 -2.27 16.55
C LEU A 208 8.81 -2.04 15.18
N TYR A 209 7.54 -2.40 15.01
CA TYR A 209 6.91 -2.44 13.69
C TYR A 209 5.42 -2.18 13.79
N ARG A 210 4.88 -1.39 12.86
CA ARG A 210 3.47 -1.00 12.81
C ARG A 210 2.90 -1.30 11.44
N PHE A 211 1.68 -1.82 11.40
CA PHE A 211 0.95 -2.02 10.16
C PHE A 211 -0.54 -1.82 10.33
N ASN A 212 -1.18 -1.45 9.23
CA ASN A 212 -2.56 -1.05 9.22
C ASN A 212 -3.53 -2.19 9.57
N TYR A 213 -4.70 -1.77 10.04
CA TYR A 213 -5.78 -2.63 10.49
C TYR A 213 -6.33 -3.52 9.36
N ASP A 214 -6.59 -4.78 9.71
CA ASP A 214 -7.32 -5.78 8.93
C ASP A 214 -8.40 -6.39 9.83
N GLU A 215 -9.66 -6.32 9.40
CA GLU A 215 -10.82 -6.73 10.21
C GLU A 215 -10.79 -8.22 10.59
N LYS A 216 -10.23 -9.06 9.71
CA LYS A 216 -10.15 -10.50 9.98
C LYS A 216 -9.14 -10.74 11.09
N VAL A 217 -7.96 -10.11 11.01
CA VAL A 217 -6.87 -10.27 11.98
C VAL A 217 -7.26 -9.70 13.35
N ALA A 218 -7.97 -8.56 13.36
CA ALA A 218 -8.40 -7.91 14.60
C ALA A 218 -9.26 -8.80 15.51
N LYS A 219 -9.93 -9.82 14.95
CA LYS A 219 -10.75 -10.80 15.68
C LYS A 219 -9.92 -11.70 16.61
N LEU A 220 -8.59 -11.76 16.45
CA LEU A 220 -7.73 -12.47 17.40
C LEU A 220 -7.61 -11.73 18.75
N ASN A 221 -7.99 -10.44 18.81
CA ASN A 221 -8.22 -9.64 20.03
C ASN A 221 -7.04 -9.59 21.03
N CYS A 222 -5.82 -9.41 20.53
CA CYS A 222 -4.64 -9.17 21.36
C CYS A 222 -4.56 -7.70 21.78
N LYS A 223 -4.62 -7.46 23.11
CA LYS A 223 -4.51 -6.13 23.71
C LYS A 223 -3.07 -5.83 24.09
N LYS A 224 -2.72 -4.54 24.14
CA LYS A 224 -1.41 -4.10 24.66
C LYS A 224 -1.22 -4.65 26.08
N PRO A 225 -0.09 -5.30 26.39
CA PRO A 225 0.20 -5.71 27.76
C PRO A 225 0.19 -4.50 28.68
N SER A 226 -0.41 -4.62 29.86
CA SER A 226 -0.24 -3.65 30.93
C SER A 226 1.20 -3.70 31.43
N GLU A 227 1.81 -2.53 31.62
CA GLU A 227 3.07 -2.38 32.36
C GLU A 227 2.94 -2.87 33.81
#